data_AF-A0A4Z0LY47-F1
#
_entry.id   AF-A0A4Z0LY47-F1
#
_cell.length_a   1.000
_cell.length_b   1.000
_cell.length_c   1.000
_cell.angle_alpha   90.00
_cell.angle_beta   90.00
_cell.angle_gamma   90.00
#
_symmetry.space_group_name_H-M   'P 1'
#
loop_
_entity.id
_entity.type
_entity.pdbx_description
1 polymer ?
#
loop_
_entity_poly.entity_id
_entity_poly.type
_entity_poly.pdbx_seq_one_letter_code
_entity_poly.pdbx_strand_id
1 'polypeptide(L)'
;MLSSLIESTLRDTGAATLTDGFLIAMSVAFFIAVFARRANRAHAYTHYAPTFLTTLGILGTFAGIISGLLAFNIDDIDGSIGELLAGLKTAFTTSLAGMTLSIAYKLLIAAGWITPKHTDQIDEEAIGIAELYGVMKEQSSGIDALKTAIGGDSEASLVGQLKLLRSDVGDQHKATFRELESTLTLLGKISVNSEKQTIAFAEFQDRLWIKLQDFADMMSKSATEQVINALKEVISDFNNNLVEQFGENFKQLNAAVLELVQWQENYKQQLLQMTEQYQQGVLAITQTESAVAHISEESKAIPMSMQELKAVLEVNQHQLQELERHLDAFKDIRDRAVEAVPEIRKQITETVAGMAAATGELTKGVTDSADQLKSAIIDGSEDFVRNSQAVNDSLSNTSNMITDNTEQTRQLLDDAMTETNSVLRVLVADLKEDCGKLTESYRGASESLVTETEQMKSRFEESLSNMRSRLSEDMQRLIEQQAQENQRVLSGMSRHADAALKDTAESVQKQIKALDDALSHEMSEVMTEMGKALTTISGKFTSDYESLVNSMSKVVQMRGQGQ
;
A
#
# COMPACT_ATOMS: atom_id res chain seq x y z
N MET A 1 44.58 -25.52 59.76
CA MET A 1 43.85 -26.81 59.67
C MET A 1 43.71 -27.30 58.24
N LEU A 2 43.38 -26.45 57.25
CA LEU A 2 43.37 -26.85 55.83
C LEU A 2 44.77 -27.12 55.25
N SER A 3 45.77 -26.29 55.60
CA SER A 3 47.15 -26.47 55.14
C SER A 3 47.75 -27.82 55.55
N SER A 4 47.64 -28.17 56.83
CA SER A 4 48.12 -29.45 57.37
C SER A 4 47.45 -30.67 56.76
N LEU A 5 46.18 -30.53 56.35
CA LEU A 5 45.43 -31.60 55.69
C LEU A 5 45.90 -31.77 54.24
N ILE A 6 46.06 -30.67 53.51
CA ILE A 6 46.58 -30.67 52.13
C ILE A 6 48.02 -31.22 52.11
N GLU A 7 48.89 -30.77 53.02
CA GLU A 7 50.28 -31.23 53.12
C GLU A 7 50.39 -32.72 53.46
N SER A 8 49.61 -33.22 54.43
CA SER A 8 49.56 -34.66 54.75
C SER A 8 49.11 -35.48 53.53
N THR A 9 48.06 -35.03 52.85
CA THR A 9 47.51 -35.74 51.68
C THR A 9 48.51 -35.77 50.52
N LEU A 10 49.23 -34.67 50.28
CA LEU A 10 50.25 -34.56 49.23
C LEU A 10 51.52 -35.36 49.54
N ARG A 11 51.86 -35.50 50.84
CA ARG A 11 53.02 -36.28 51.29
C ARG A 11 52.77 -37.79 51.22
N ASP A 12 51.58 -38.24 51.60
CA ASP A 12 51.24 -39.67 51.64
C ASP A 12 50.92 -40.26 50.25
N THR A 13 50.46 -39.44 49.30
CA THR A 13 50.02 -39.90 47.97
C THR A 13 51.19 -40.16 47.02
N GLY A 14 52.31 -39.45 47.17
CA GLY A 14 53.47 -39.54 46.28
C GLY A 14 53.27 -38.92 44.90
N ALA A 15 54.36 -38.41 44.31
CA ALA A 15 54.35 -37.65 43.06
C ALA A 15 53.82 -38.45 41.84
N ALA A 16 54.10 -39.75 41.76
CA ALA A 16 53.66 -40.60 40.64
C ALA A 16 52.13 -40.77 40.63
N THR A 17 51.54 -41.14 41.76
CA THR A 17 50.10 -41.34 41.94
C THR A 17 49.33 -40.03 41.71
N LEU A 18 49.94 -38.91 42.09
CA LEU A 18 49.39 -37.57 41.84
C LEU A 18 49.34 -37.25 40.34
N THR A 19 50.37 -37.63 39.59
CA THR A 19 50.39 -37.51 38.11
C THR A 19 49.21 -38.25 37.50
N ASP A 20 49.03 -39.52 37.85
CA ASP A 20 47.97 -40.37 37.30
C ASP A 20 46.58 -39.83 37.64
N GLY A 21 46.38 -39.34 38.86
CA GLY A 21 45.12 -38.71 39.28
C GLY A 21 44.74 -37.50 38.43
N PHE A 22 45.70 -36.60 38.18
CA PHE A 22 45.47 -35.44 37.32
C PHE A 22 45.23 -35.82 35.85
N LEU A 23 45.99 -36.78 35.31
CA LEU A 23 45.81 -37.26 33.95
C LEU A 23 44.43 -37.91 33.72
N ILE A 24 43.96 -38.71 34.68
CA ILE A 24 42.62 -39.31 34.65
C ILE A 24 41.55 -38.22 34.73
N ALA A 25 41.67 -37.27 35.66
CA ALA A 25 40.72 -36.18 35.80
C ALA A 25 40.62 -35.33 34.52
N MET A 26 41.75 -34.99 33.90
CA MET A 26 41.78 -34.27 32.62
C MET A 26 41.16 -35.08 31.48
N SER A 27 41.45 -36.38 31.40
CA SER A 27 40.89 -37.26 30.36
C SER A 27 39.38 -37.38 30.50
N VAL A 28 38.88 -37.57 31.73
CA VAL A 28 37.43 -37.64 32.02
C VAL A 28 36.75 -36.32 31.65
N ALA A 29 37.31 -35.18 32.08
CA ALA A 29 36.79 -33.86 31.73
C ALA A 29 36.75 -33.64 30.20
N PHE A 30 37.81 -34.06 29.49
CA PHE A 30 37.88 -33.97 28.04
C PHE A 30 36.79 -34.81 27.36
N PHE A 31 36.62 -36.08 27.74
CA PHE A 31 35.59 -36.94 27.13
C PHE A 31 34.17 -36.49 27.47
N ILE A 32 33.93 -35.99 28.68
CA ILE A 32 32.63 -35.39 29.06
C ILE A 32 32.37 -34.16 28.19
N ALA A 33 33.35 -33.28 27.99
CA ALA A 33 33.20 -32.09 27.16
C ALA A 33 32.89 -32.46 25.69
N VAL A 34 33.60 -33.45 25.14
CA VAL A 34 33.36 -33.96 23.77
C VAL A 34 31.97 -34.56 23.64
N PHE A 35 31.55 -35.39 24.60
CA PHE A 35 30.23 -36.02 24.58
C PHE A 35 29.10 -35.00 24.75
N ALA A 36 29.22 -34.07 25.70
CA ALA A 36 28.25 -33.01 25.94
C ALA A 36 28.09 -32.10 24.70
N ARG A 37 29.21 -31.74 24.05
CA ARG A 37 29.20 -30.97 22.80
C ARG A 37 28.48 -31.72 21.68
N ARG A 38 28.77 -33.01 21.51
CA ARG A 38 28.14 -33.85 20.48
C ARG A 38 26.65 -34.10 20.76
N ALA A 39 26.25 -34.18 22.02
CA ALA A 39 24.86 -34.34 22.45
C ALA A 39 24.08 -33.01 22.52
N ASN A 40 24.69 -31.88 22.13
CA ASN A 40 24.13 -30.54 22.20
C ASN A 40 23.59 -30.18 23.61
N ARG A 41 24.37 -30.47 24.65
CA ARG A 41 24.02 -30.23 26.07
C ARG A 41 25.16 -29.55 26.81
N ALA A 42 24.82 -28.84 27.90
CA ALA A 42 25.78 -28.19 28.81
C ALA A 42 26.75 -27.21 28.10
N HIS A 43 26.20 -26.30 27.29
CA HIS A 43 26.95 -25.36 26.45
C HIS A 43 27.99 -24.54 27.24
N ALA A 44 27.63 -24.03 28.41
CA ALA A 44 28.54 -23.31 29.31
C ALA A 44 29.81 -24.12 29.64
N TYR A 45 29.67 -25.40 29.99
CA TYR A 45 30.81 -26.28 30.27
C TYR A 45 31.63 -26.55 29.01
N THR A 46 30.98 -26.84 27.88
CA THR A 46 31.70 -27.16 26.63
C THR A 46 32.50 -25.99 26.07
N HIS A 47 32.07 -24.75 26.32
CA HIS A 47 32.80 -23.54 25.95
C HIS A 47 34.00 -23.31 26.87
N TYR A 48 33.83 -23.55 28.17
CA TYR A 48 34.88 -23.36 29.17
C TYR A 48 35.89 -24.53 29.25
N ALA A 49 35.57 -25.68 28.65
CA ALA A 49 36.37 -26.91 28.72
C ALA A 49 37.87 -26.74 28.35
N PRO A 50 38.27 -26.01 27.28
CA PRO A 50 39.68 -25.81 26.97
C PRO A 50 40.44 -25.09 28.07
N THR A 51 39.83 -24.05 28.65
CA THR A 51 40.41 -23.25 29.73
C THR A 51 40.42 -24.03 31.04
N PHE A 52 39.39 -24.84 31.27
CA PHE A 52 39.32 -25.73 32.42
C PHE A 52 40.43 -26.79 32.38
N LEU A 53 40.66 -27.44 31.23
CA LEU A 53 41.73 -28.43 31.05
C LEU A 53 43.13 -27.83 31.27
N THR A 54 43.39 -26.62 30.78
CA THR A 54 44.66 -25.92 31.05
C THR A 54 44.81 -25.54 32.51
N THR A 55 43.74 -25.06 33.15
CA THR A 55 43.75 -24.68 34.57
C THR A 55 43.99 -25.89 35.47
N LEU A 56 43.40 -27.05 35.13
CA LEU A 56 43.61 -28.30 35.84
C LEU A 56 45.04 -28.82 35.68
N GLY A 57 45.66 -28.62 34.51
CA GLY A 57 47.09 -28.88 34.28
C GLY A 57 48.02 -27.95 35.08
N ILE A 58 47.69 -26.66 35.17
CA ILE A 58 48.41 -25.68 36.02
C ILE A 58 48.30 -26.08 37.50
N LEU A 59 47.11 -26.50 37.96
CA LEU A 59 46.91 -26.96 39.34
C LEU A 59 47.75 -28.21 39.64
N GLY A 60 47.80 -29.18 38.71
CA GLY A 60 48.69 -30.33 38.81
C GLY A 60 50.18 -29.95 38.85
N THR A 61 50.57 -28.88 38.17
CA THR A 61 51.94 -28.34 38.18
C THR A 61 52.34 -27.90 39.58
N PHE A 62 51.49 -27.08 40.21
CA PHE A 62 51.73 -26.62 41.58
C PHE A 62 51.71 -27.77 42.58
N ALA A 63 50.78 -28.72 42.44
CA ALA A 63 50.71 -29.89 43.31
C ALA A 63 51.96 -30.79 43.20
N GLY A 64 52.51 -30.97 41.99
CA GLY A 64 53.75 -31.71 41.77
C GLY A 64 54.98 -31.05 42.40
N ILE A 65 55.12 -29.72 42.23
CA ILE A 65 56.22 -28.95 42.84
C ILE A 65 56.13 -29.02 44.37
N ILE A 66 54.94 -28.83 44.95
CA ILE A 66 54.74 -28.90 46.40
C ILE A 66 55.05 -30.31 46.93
N SER A 67 54.60 -31.36 46.25
CA SER A 67 54.90 -32.75 46.63
C SER A 67 56.42 -33.02 46.61
N GLY A 68 57.14 -32.54 45.60
CA GLY A 68 58.60 -32.67 45.52
C GLY A 68 59.35 -31.89 46.61
N LEU A 69 58.86 -30.71 46.99
CA LEU A 69 59.45 -29.88 48.05
C LEU A 69 59.17 -30.45 49.45
N LEU A 70 57.98 -30.99 49.69
CA LEU A 70 57.62 -31.63 50.97
C LEU A 70 58.39 -32.93 51.23
N ALA A 71 58.81 -33.59 50.15
CA ALA A 71 59.67 -34.76 50.15
C ALA A 71 61.16 -34.43 50.34
N PHE A 72 61.55 -33.15 50.19
CA PHE A 72 62.95 -32.75 50.24
C PHE A 72 63.44 -32.61 51.69
N ASN A 73 64.38 -33.48 52.10
CA ASN A 73 65.04 -33.41 53.39
C ASN A 73 66.40 -32.70 53.28
N ILE A 74 66.57 -31.61 54.03
CA ILE A 74 67.81 -30.81 54.06
C ILE A 74 68.96 -31.59 54.73
N ASP A 75 68.64 -32.54 55.61
CA ASP A 75 69.62 -33.38 56.31
C ASP A 75 70.10 -34.57 55.46
N ASP A 76 69.42 -34.89 54.36
CA ASP A 76 69.77 -35.96 53.41
C ASP A 76 69.48 -35.52 51.96
N ILE A 77 70.31 -34.60 51.47
CA ILE A 77 70.15 -33.98 50.15
C ILE A 77 70.25 -35.03 49.04
N ASP A 78 71.23 -35.93 49.11
CA ASP A 78 71.48 -36.92 48.06
C ASP A 78 70.31 -37.92 47.91
N GLY A 79 69.71 -38.35 49.03
CA GLY A 79 68.50 -39.18 49.03
C GLY A 79 67.25 -38.42 48.55
N SER A 80 67.18 -37.12 48.82
CA SER A 80 66.00 -36.27 48.55
C SER A 80 65.91 -35.74 47.11
N ILE A 81 67.02 -35.71 46.36
CA ILE A 81 67.03 -35.25 44.96
C ILE A 81 66.12 -36.12 44.09
N GLY A 82 66.06 -37.43 44.32
CA GLY A 82 65.22 -38.34 43.55
C GLY A 82 63.73 -38.02 43.66
N GLU A 83 63.24 -37.73 44.87
CA GLU A 83 61.84 -37.40 45.13
C GLU A 83 61.48 -36.00 44.63
N LEU A 84 62.40 -35.04 44.76
CA LEU A 84 62.25 -33.69 44.18
C LEU A 84 62.12 -33.74 42.66
N LEU A 85 62.98 -34.53 41.99
CA LEU A 85 62.92 -34.72 40.54
C LEU A 85 61.63 -35.44 40.11
N ALA A 86 61.10 -36.35 40.93
CA ALA A 86 59.81 -36.98 40.69
C ALA A 86 58.67 -35.97 40.75
N GLY A 87 58.63 -35.09 41.77
CA GLY A 87 57.65 -34.00 41.86
C GLY A 87 57.73 -33.00 40.70
N LEU A 88 58.95 -32.67 40.27
CA LEU A 88 59.16 -31.81 39.10
C LEU A 88 58.67 -32.48 37.81
N LYS A 89 58.93 -33.78 37.63
CA LYS A 89 58.45 -34.56 36.48
C LYS A 89 56.93 -34.60 36.44
N THR A 90 56.27 -34.79 37.59
CA THR A 90 54.81 -34.69 37.73
C THR A 90 54.32 -33.35 37.23
N ALA A 91 54.94 -32.27 37.70
CA ALA A 91 54.52 -30.91 37.38
C ALA A 91 54.57 -30.61 35.87
N PHE A 92 55.66 -31.00 35.20
CA PHE A 92 55.78 -30.84 33.75
C PHE A 92 54.78 -31.71 32.98
N THR A 93 54.57 -32.95 33.42
CA THR A 93 53.70 -33.90 32.73
C THR A 93 52.23 -33.47 32.76
N THR A 94 51.74 -32.98 33.90
CA THR A 94 50.35 -32.51 34.02
C THR A 94 50.09 -31.23 33.24
N SER A 95 51.05 -30.30 33.22
CA SER A 95 50.95 -29.07 32.43
C SER A 95 50.90 -29.35 30.93
N LEU A 96 51.82 -30.21 30.45
CA LEU A 96 51.90 -30.60 29.05
C LEU A 96 50.60 -31.29 28.62
N ALA A 97 50.10 -32.24 29.41
CA ALA A 97 48.85 -32.93 29.12
C ALA A 97 47.64 -31.98 29.07
N GLY A 98 47.53 -31.03 30.00
CA GLY A 98 46.45 -30.04 30.02
C GLY A 98 46.47 -29.14 28.78
N MET A 99 47.65 -28.68 28.36
CA MET A 99 47.81 -27.91 27.12
C MET A 99 47.49 -28.75 25.88
N THR A 100 48.00 -29.99 25.80
CA THR A 100 47.75 -30.89 24.66
C THR A 100 46.27 -31.21 24.50
N LEU A 101 45.57 -31.55 25.59
CA LEU A 101 44.13 -31.84 25.55
C LEU A 101 43.30 -30.60 25.21
N SER A 102 43.69 -29.42 25.70
CA SER A 102 43.03 -28.15 25.34
C SER A 102 43.17 -27.82 23.85
N ILE A 103 44.38 -27.99 23.30
CA ILE A 103 44.64 -27.79 21.87
C ILE A 103 43.88 -28.83 21.04
N ALA A 104 43.90 -30.10 21.43
CA ALA A 104 43.17 -31.15 20.75
C ALA A 104 41.66 -30.86 20.71
N TYR A 105 41.07 -30.41 21.82
CA TYR A 105 39.66 -30.05 21.88
C TYR A 105 39.32 -28.88 20.95
N LYS A 106 40.15 -27.82 20.93
CA LYS A 106 39.98 -26.67 20.02
C LYS A 106 40.07 -27.09 18.56
N LEU A 107 41.00 -27.97 18.21
CA LEU A 107 41.13 -28.52 16.85
C LEU A 107 39.91 -29.35 16.44
N LEU A 108 39.35 -30.16 17.35
CA LEU A 108 38.13 -30.94 17.06
C LEU A 108 36.92 -30.04 16.78
N ILE A 109 36.78 -28.91 17.48
CA ILE A 109 35.75 -27.90 17.21
C ILE A 109 36.00 -27.22 15.87
N ALA A 110 37.22 -26.75 15.61
CA ALA A 110 37.58 -26.03 14.40
C ALA A 110 37.43 -26.90 13.13
N ALA A 111 37.74 -28.20 13.23
CA ALA A 111 37.53 -29.18 12.16
C ALA A 111 36.07 -29.59 11.96
N GLY A 112 35.15 -29.17 12.83
CA GLY A 112 33.73 -29.45 12.74
C GLY A 112 33.34 -30.91 13.04
N TRP A 113 34.23 -31.72 13.61
CA TRP A 113 33.99 -33.16 13.87
C TRP A 113 33.03 -33.40 15.04
N ILE A 114 32.86 -32.42 15.92
CA ILE A 114 32.02 -32.50 17.13
C ILE A 114 30.94 -31.40 17.20
N THR A 115 30.78 -30.60 16.14
CA THR A 115 29.74 -29.58 16.05
C THR A 115 28.45 -30.20 15.50
N PRO A 116 27.32 -30.16 16.23
CA PRO A 116 26.07 -30.72 15.75
C PRO A 116 25.59 -29.98 14.49
N LYS A 117 25.09 -30.73 13.50
CA LYS A 117 24.36 -30.16 12.37
C LYS A 117 22.97 -29.74 12.87
N HIS A 118 22.64 -28.47 12.64
CA HIS A 118 21.38 -27.76 12.94
C HIS A 118 20.30 -28.54 13.69
N THR A 119 19.92 -28.03 14.86
CA THR A 119 18.67 -28.40 15.51
C THR A 119 17.92 -27.12 15.87
N ASP A 120 16.63 -27.10 15.54
CA ASP A 120 15.66 -25.98 15.51
C ASP A 120 15.36 -25.29 16.86
N GLN A 121 16.33 -25.19 17.78
CA GLN A 121 16.15 -24.44 19.02
C GLN A 121 17.22 -23.35 19.09
N ILE A 122 16.81 -22.15 18.71
CA ILE A 122 17.58 -20.92 18.83
C ILE A 122 17.68 -20.60 20.33
N ASP A 123 18.89 -20.72 20.88
CA ASP A 123 19.22 -20.33 22.24
C ASP A 123 19.41 -18.79 22.28
N GLU A 124 18.55 -18.10 23.04
CA GLU A 124 18.48 -16.63 23.14
C GLU A 124 19.78 -15.98 23.68
N GLU A 125 20.71 -16.78 24.22
CA GLU A 125 21.98 -16.32 24.79
C GLU A 125 23.17 -16.32 23.84
N ALA A 126 23.06 -16.90 22.63
CA ALA A 126 24.21 -17.06 21.75
C ALA A 126 23.88 -16.87 20.26
N ILE A 127 23.28 -15.74 19.89
CA ILE A 127 23.16 -15.39 18.46
C ILE A 127 24.55 -15.05 17.91
N GLY A 128 25.19 -16.00 17.24
CA GLY A 128 26.41 -15.75 16.49
C GLY A 128 26.12 -14.98 15.19
N ILE A 129 27.11 -14.26 14.65
CA ILE A 129 27.01 -13.53 13.36
C ILE A 129 26.52 -14.46 12.22
N ALA A 130 26.86 -15.75 12.27
CA ALA A 130 26.42 -16.74 11.30
C ALA A 130 24.92 -17.10 11.41
N GLU A 131 24.35 -17.12 12.63
CA GLU A 131 22.92 -17.33 12.85
C GLU A 131 22.12 -16.08 12.49
N LEU A 132 22.63 -14.88 12.84
CA LEU A 132 22.03 -13.63 12.41
C LEU A 132 21.98 -13.54 10.87
N TYR A 133 23.07 -13.92 10.20
CA TYR A 133 23.10 -14.01 8.74
C TYR A 133 22.11 -15.03 8.18
N GLY A 134 21.93 -16.17 8.86
CA GLY A 134 20.93 -17.18 8.52
C GLY A 134 19.51 -16.62 8.58
N VAL A 135 19.14 -16.00 9.72
CA VAL A 135 17.83 -15.37 9.92
C VAL A 135 17.60 -14.22 8.94
N MET A 136 18.59 -13.38 8.69
CA MET A 136 18.49 -12.29 7.70
C MET A 136 18.27 -12.84 6.28
N LYS A 137 18.90 -13.96 5.93
CA LYS A 137 18.71 -14.61 4.63
C LYS A 137 17.32 -15.24 4.51
N GLU A 138 16.83 -15.87 5.57
CA GLU A 138 15.47 -16.42 5.63
C GLU A 138 14.42 -15.30 5.55
N GLN A 139 14.62 -14.20 6.28
CA GLN A 139 13.78 -13.01 6.21
C GLN A 139 13.79 -12.38 4.81
N SER A 140 14.96 -12.27 4.17
CA SER A 140 15.06 -11.81 2.78
C SER A 140 14.29 -12.72 1.81
N SER A 141 14.31 -14.03 2.04
CA SER A 141 13.54 -14.99 1.23
C SER A 141 12.03 -14.83 1.48
N GLY A 142 11.61 -14.60 2.73
CA GLY A 142 10.21 -14.34 3.06
C GLY A 142 9.67 -13.06 2.41
N ILE A 143 10.51 -12.00 2.36
CA ILE A 143 10.17 -10.74 1.67
C ILE A 143 10.02 -10.95 0.16
N ASP A 144 10.88 -11.77 -0.47
CA ASP A 144 10.76 -12.06 -1.90
C ASP A 144 9.52 -12.90 -2.24
N ALA A 145 9.17 -13.84 -1.37
CA ALA A 145 7.90 -14.57 -1.46
C ALA A 145 6.69 -13.63 -1.33
N LEU A 146 6.72 -12.69 -0.38
CA LEU A 146 5.66 -11.68 -0.22
C LEU A 146 5.57 -10.76 -1.45
N LYS A 147 6.71 -10.31 -1.98
CA LYS A 147 6.76 -9.52 -3.22
C LYS A 147 6.12 -10.26 -4.38
N THR A 148 6.35 -11.58 -4.50
CA THR A 148 5.75 -12.41 -5.55
C THR A 148 4.26 -12.62 -5.32
N ALA A 149 3.82 -12.82 -4.07
CA ALA A 149 2.41 -12.93 -3.71
C ALA A 149 1.62 -11.62 -3.96
N ILE A 150 2.25 -10.46 -3.81
CA ILE A 150 1.59 -9.16 -4.05
C ILE A 150 1.68 -8.76 -5.52
N GLY A 151 2.91 -8.68 -6.06
CA GLY A 151 3.21 -8.09 -7.36
C GLY A 151 3.55 -9.07 -8.47
N GLY A 152 3.51 -10.38 -8.21
CA GLY A 152 3.71 -11.38 -9.24
C GLY A 152 2.64 -11.30 -10.33
N ASP A 153 2.96 -11.76 -11.54
CA ASP A 153 1.99 -11.77 -12.65
C ASP A 153 1.14 -13.05 -12.68
N SER A 154 1.30 -13.94 -11.69
CA SER A 154 0.52 -15.16 -11.55
C SER A 154 -0.90 -14.88 -11.05
N GLU A 155 -1.86 -15.72 -11.42
CA GLU A 155 -3.26 -15.64 -10.93
C GLU A 155 -3.38 -15.82 -9.40
N ALA A 156 -2.38 -16.40 -8.76
CA ALA A 156 -2.32 -16.53 -7.29
C ALA A 156 -1.87 -15.24 -6.58
N SER A 157 -1.41 -14.22 -7.32
CA SER A 157 -1.01 -12.94 -6.73
C SER A 157 -2.20 -12.00 -6.57
N LEU A 158 -2.07 -11.03 -5.66
CA LEU A 158 -3.10 -10.00 -5.49
C LEU A 158 -3.34 -9.20 -6.78
N VAL A 159 -2.27 -8.80 -7.48
CA VAL A 159 -2.40 -8.10 -8.78
C VAL A 159 -3.06 -8.99 -9.83
N GLY A 160 -2.76 -10.29 -9.85
CA GLY A 160 -3.40 -11.27 -10.73
C GLY A 160 -4.90 -11.39 -10.47
N GLN A 161 -5.29 -11.58 -9.21
CA GLN A 161 -6.70 -11.62 -8.79
C GLN A 161 -7.44 -10.32 -9.16
N LEU A 162 -6.80 -9.16 -9.01
CA LEU A 162 -7.39 -7.86 -9.35
C LEU A 162 -7.56 -7.68 -10.86
N LYS A 163 -6.62 -8.18 -11.67
CA LYS A 163 -6.76 -8.25 -13.15
C LYS A 163 -7.93 -9.14 -13.56
N LEU A 164 -8.06 -10.33 -12.95
CA LEU A 164 -9.15 -11.27 -13.21
C LEU A 164 -10.50 -10.65 -12.84
N LEU A 165 -10.62 -10.07 -11.64
CA LEU A 165 -11.84 -9.40 -11.20
C LEU A 165 -12.23 -8.24 -12.13
N ARG A 166 -11.26 -7.44 -12.59
CA ARG A 166 -11.51 -6.39 -13.59
C ARG A 166 -11.99 -6.96 -14.93
N SER A 167 -11.43 -8.10 -15.35
CA SER A 167 -11.85 -8.79 -16.58
C SER A 167 -13.27 -9.30 -16.46
N ASP A 168 -13.59 -10.02 -15.37
CA ASP A 168 -14.94 -10.54 -15.10
C ASP A 168 -15.97 -9.42 -15.04
N VAL A 169 -15.68 -8.33 -14.33
CA VAL A 169 -16.55 -7.14 -14.29
C VAL A 169 -16.74 -6.57 -15.70
N GLY A 170 -15.67 -6.47 -16.49
CA GLY A 170 -15.74 -5.97 -17.86
C GLY A 170 -16.60 -6.85 -18.78
N ASP A 171 -16.49 -8.16 -18.66
CA ASP A 171 -17.28 -9.10 -19.46
C ASP A 171 -18.74 -9.18 -19.00
N GLN A 172 -19.00 -9.12 -17.69
CA GLN A 172 -20.34 -8.95 -17.13
C GLN A 172 -21.00 -7.67 -17.64
N HIS A 173 -20.24 -6.57 -17.73
CA HIS A 173 -20.72 -5.30 -18.25
C HIS A 173 -21.12 -5.42 -19.73
N LYS A 174 -20.29 -6.06 -20.56
CA LYS A 174 -20.62 -6.34 -21.98
C LYS A 174 -21.86 -7.21 -22.12
N ALA A 175 -22.01 -8.25 -21.30
CA ALA A 175 -23.19 -9.12 -21.32
C ALA A 175 -24.46 -8.33 -21.01
N THR A 176 -24.42 -7.51 -19.95
CA THR A 176 -25.53 -6.63 -19.56
C THR A 176 -25.85 -5.62 -20.67
N PHE A 177 -24.83 -5.02 -21.29
CA PHE A 177 -25.02 -4.06 -22.37
C PHE A 177 -25.68 -4.69 -23.60
N ARG A 178 -25.31 -5.92 -23.95
CA ARG A 178 -25.95 -6.68 -25.05
C ARG A 178 -27.42 -6.97 -24.78
N GLU A 179 -27.77 -7.28 -23.53
CA GLU A 179 -29.16 -7.51 -23.15
C GLU A 179 -29.98 -6.21 -23.17
N LEU A 180 -29.38 -5.09 -22.75
CA LEU A 180 -29.97 -3.76 -22.88
C LEU A 180 -30.19 -3.36 -24.35
N GLU A 181 -29.22 -3.64 -25.22
CA GLU A 181 -29.29 -3.41 -26.67
C GLU A 181 -30.42 -4.23 -27.32
N SER A 182 -30.56 -5.50 -26.92
CA SER A 182 -31.67 -6.35 -27.35
C SER A 182 -33.02 -5.76 -26.94
N THR A 183 -33.11 -5.27 -25.70
CA THR A 183 -34.32 -4.63 -25.16
C THR A 183 -34.67 -3.33 -25.90
N LEU A 184 -33.66 -2.48 -26.17
CA LEU A 184 -33.82 -1.26 -26.98
C LEU A 184 -34.28 -1.58 -28.41
N THR A 185 -33.78 -2.67 -28.99
CA THR A 185 -34.21 -3.13 -30.32
C THR A 185 -35.69 -3.55 -30.31
N LEU A 186 -36.13 -4.21 -29.24
CA LEU A 186 -37.53 -4.60 -29.06
C LEU A 186 -38.44 -3.37 -28.91
N LEU A 187 -38.03 -2.38 -28.10
CA LEU A 187 -38.73 -1.09 -27.99
C LEU A 187 -38.81 -0.36 -29.35
N GLY A 188 -37.73 -0.37 -30.13
CA GLY A 188 -37.71 0.18 -31.48
C GLY A 188 -38.76 -0.49 -32.38
N LYS A 189 -38.91 -1.81 -32.31
CA LYS A 189 -39.96 -2.53 -33.05
C LYS A 189 -41.37 -2.17 -32.59
N ILE A 190 -41.59 -1.99 -31.28
CA ILE A 190 -42.89 -1.56 -30.74
C ILE A 190 -43.23 -0.14 -31.23
N SER A 191 -42.26 0.78 -31.22
CA SER A 191 -42.43 2.14 -31.74
C SER A 191 -42.83 2.14 -33.22
N VAL A 192 -42.09 1.39 -34.06
CA VAL A 192 -42.41 1.24 -35.49
C VAL A 192 -43.79 0.62 -35.71
N ASN A 193 -44.18 -0.35 -34.87
CA ASN A 193 -45.50 -0.98 -35.01
C ASN A 193 -46.63 -0.04 -34.57
N SER A 194 -46.41 0.79 -33.54
CA SER A 194 -47.33 1.85 -33.10
C SER A 194 -47.50 2.93 -34.18
N GLU A 195 -46.40 3.32 -34.83
CA GLU A 195 -46.43 4.25 -35.97
C GLU A 195 -47.23 3.68 -37.15
N LYS A 196 -47.01 2.40 -37.50
CA LYS A 196 -47.82 1.70 -38.52
C LYS A 196 -49.29 1.64 -38.15
N GLN A 197 -49.63 1.43 -36.88
CA GLN A 197 -51.00 1.39 -36.40
C GLN A 197 -51.66 2.77 -36.50
N THR A 198 -50.91 3.84 -36.21
CA THR A 198 -51.34 5.23 -36.36
C THR A 198 -51.58 5.58 -37.84
N ILE A 199 -50.68 5.17 -38.73
CA ILE A 199 -50.84 5.37 -40.19
C ILE A 199 -52.06 4.60 -40.70
N ALA A 200 -52.22 3.33 -40.33
CA ALA A 200 -53.38 2.54 -40.73
C ALA A 200 -54.70 3.13 -40.19
N PHE A 201 -54.66 3.72 -38.99
CA PHE A 201 -55.81 4.42 -38.42
C PHE A 201 -56.11 5.72 -39.17
N ALA A 202 -55.09 6.50 -39.55
CA ALA A 202 -55.26 7.69 -40.38
C ALA A 202 -55.84 7.33 -41.76
N GLU A 203 -55.36 6.26 -42.41
CA GLU A 203 -55.92 5.76 -43.67
C GLU A 203 -57.38 5.30 -43.52
N PHE A 204 -57.71 4.66 -42.40
CA PHE A 204 -59.09 4.29 -42.08
C PHE A 204 -59.96 5.53 -41.88
N GLN A 205 -59.49 6.53 -41.12
CA GLN A 205 -60.18 7.81 -40.94
C GLN A 205 -60.39 8.53 -42.27
N ASP A 206 -59.39 8.58 -43.15
CA ASP A 206 -59.50 9.18 -44.47
C ASP A 206 -60.52 8.44 -45.34
N ARG A 207 -60.50 7.11 -45.36
CA ARG A 207 -61.51 6.33 -46.08
C ARG A 207 -62.91 6.53 -45.52
N LEU A 208 -63.04 6.58 -44.20
CA LEU A 208 -64.30 6.84 -43.51
C LEU A 208 -64.80 8.25 -43.81
N TRP A 209 -63.91 9.25 -43.79
CA TRP A 209 -64.22 10.64 -44.13
C TRP A 209 -64.62 10.77 -45.60
N ILE A 210 -63.90 10.14 -46.54
CA ILE A 210 -64.29 10.12 -47.95
C ILE A 210 -65.68 9.49 -48.11
N LYS A 211 -65.98 8.39 -47.41
CA LYS A 211 -67.31 7.76 -47.48
C LYS A 211 -68.41 8.57 -46.81
N LEU A 212 -68.10 9.28 -45.72
CA LEU A 212 -69.01 10.22 -45.08
C LEU A 212 -69.20 11.47 -45.92
N GLN A 213 -68.17 11.95 -46.61
CA GLN A 213 -68.21 13.10 -47.52
C GLN A 213 -68.97 12.74 -48.81
N ASP A 214 -68.79 11.53 -49.37
CA ASP A 214 -69.61 11.03 -50.48
C ASP A 214 -71.10 11.01 -50.09
N PHE A 215 -71.40 10.58 -48.86
CA PHE A 215 -72.75 10.58 -48.30
C PHE A 215 -73.25 12.01 -48.00
N ALA A 216 -72.38 12.88 -47.48
CA ALA A 216 -72.68 14.27 -47.19
C ALA A 216 -72.83 15.12 -48.45
N ASP A 217 -72.11 14.85 -49.54
CA ASP A 217 -72.26 15.51 -50.85
C ASP A 217 -73.55 15.07 -51.54
N MET A 218 -73.95 13.80 -51.33
CA MET A 218 -75.27 13.30 -51.73
C MET A 218 -76.40 14.04 -50.97
N MET A 219 -76.18 14.41 -49.71
CA MET A 219 -77.13 15.15 -48.85
C MET A 219 -77.04 16.68 -49.03
N SER A 220 -75.84 17.25 -49.22
CA SER A 220 -75.54 18.68 -49.25
C SER A 220 -75.94 19.35 -50.56
N LYS A 221 -76.13 18.57 -51.63
CA LYS A 221 -76.92 19.02 -52.78
C LYS A 221 -78.36 19.41 -52.42
N SER A 222 -78.80 19.24 -51.17
CA SER A 222 -80.13 19.61 -50.68
C SER A 222 -80.20 20.69 -49.58
N ALA A 223 -79.11 21.20 -48.96
CA ALA A 223 -79.20 22.39 -48.07
C ALA A 223 -77.83 22.80 -47.50
N THR A 224 -77.31 23.96 -47.91
CA THR A 224 -76.03 24.51 -47.42
C THR A 224 -76.17 25.97 -47.04
N GLU A 225 -76.82 26.26 -45.91
CA GLU A 225 -76.81 27.63 -45.36
C GLU A 225 -76.84 27.72 -43.82
N GLN A 226 -77.29 26.68 -43.11
CA GLN A 226 -77.38 26.72 -41.64
C GLN A 226 -76.11 26.28 -40.88
N VAL A 227 -75.08 25.76 -41.57
CA VAL A 227 -73.88 25.17 -40.93
C VAL A 227 -72.84 26.20 -40.48
N ILE A 228 -72.82 27.41 -41.07
CA ILE A 228 -71.77 28.41 -40.79
C ILE A 228 -71.86 28.99 -39.37
N ASN A 229 -73.04 28.99 -38.75
CA ASN A 229 -73.23 29.54 -37.39
C ASN A 229 -72.78 28.59 -36.26
N ALA A 230 -72.74 27.27 -36.49
CA ALA A 230 -72.35 26.29 -35.48
C ALA A 230 -70.82 26.20 -35.26
N LEU A 231 -70.02 26.58 -36.26
CA LEU A 231 -68.54 26.58 -36.18
C LEU A 231 -67.97 27.65 -35.23
N LYS A 232 -68.74 28.69 -34.89
CA LYS A 232 -68.31 29.78 -34.00
C LYS A 232 -68.32 29.39 -32.51
N GLU A 233 -69.18 28.45 -32.14
CA GLU A 233 -69.37 28.02 -30.76
C GLU A 233 -68.27 27.02 -30.33
N VAL A 234 -67.84 26.15 -31.26
CA VAL A 234 -66.81 25.12 -31.03
C VAL A 234 -65.41 25.72 -30.82
N ILE A 235 -65.10 26.86 -31.45
CA ILE A 235 -63.82 27.58 -31.24
C ILE A 235 -63.76 28.23 -29.84
N SER A 236 -64.92 28.55 -29.24
CA SER A 236 -64.99 29.08 -27.87
C SER A 236 -64.71 28.00 -26.82
N ASP A 237 -65.19 26.77 -27.03
CA ASP A 237 -64.95 25.63 -26.13
C ASP A 237 -63.52 25.08 -26.22
N PHE A 238 -62.89 25.17 -27.40
CA PHE A 238 -61.47 24.85 -27.56
C PHE A 238 -60.56 25.77 -26.73
N ASN A 239 -60.97 27.02 -26.52
CA ASN A 239 -60.19 28.02 -25.76
C ASN A 239 -60.33 27.85 -24.24
N ASN A 240 -61.48 27.35 -23.76
CA ASN A 240 -61.72 27.12 -22.33
C ASN A 240 -60.97 25.88 -21.79
N ASN A 241 -60.75 24.84 -22.61
CA ASN A 241 -60.02 23.63 -22.19
C ASN A 241 -58.48 23.79 -22.14
N LEU A 242 -57.93 24.86 -22.74
CA LEU A 242 -56.49 25.14 -22.74
C LEU A 242 -55.98 25.71 -21.41
N VAL A 243 -56.85 26.30 -20.59
CA VAL A 243 -56.49 26.97 -19.33
C VAL A 243 -56.40 25.99 -18.16
N GLU A 244 -57.17 24.90 -18.18
CA GLU A 244 -57.33 24.01 -17.01
C GLU A 244 -56.37 22.80 -17.03
N GLN A 245 -56.04 22.23 -18.21
CA GLN A 245 -55.20 21.02 -18.30
C GLN A 245 -53.69 21.28 -18.47
N PHE A 246 -53.27 22.51 -18.79
CA PHE A 246 -51.83 22.86 -18.88
C PHE A 246 -51.27 23.49 -17.59
N GLY A 247 -52.12 23.96 -16.66
CA GLY A 247 -51.68 24.65 -15.44
C GLY A 247 -50.95 23.77 -14.41
N GLU A 248 -51.39 22.51 -14.24
CA GLU A 248 -50.77 21.55 -13.31
C GLU A 248 -49.41 21.03 -13.82
N ASN A 249 -49.29 20.76 -15.13
CA ASN A 249 -48.02 20.36 -15.75
C ASN A 249 -46.96 21.47 -15.67
N PHE A 250 -47.34 22.74 -15.87
CA PHE A 250 -46.42 23.86 -15.66
C PHE A 250 -46.03 24.05 -14.19
N LYS A 251 -46.89 23.71 -13.22
CA LYS A 251 -46.56 23.74 -11.79
C LYS A 251 -45.49 22.70 -11.40
N GLN A 252 -45.65 21.47 -11.87
CA GLN A 252 -44.67 20.40 -11.61
C GLN A 252 -43.35 20.63 -12.36
N LEU A 253 -43.42 21.13 -13.60
CA LEU A 253 -42.22 21.57 -14.35
C LEU A 253 -41.50 22.71 -13.63
N ASN A 254 -42.24 23.70 -13.10
CA ASN A 254 -41.65 24.82 -12.36
C ASN A 254 -41.01 24.37 -11.04
N ALA A 255 -41.58 23.35 -10.37
CA ALA A 255 -40.98 22.72 -9.18
C ALA A 255 -39.68 21.96 -9.51
N ALA A 256 -39.66 21.18 -10.60
CA ALA A 256 -38.46 20.50 -11.06
C ALA A 256 -37.35 21.48 -11.50
N VAL A 257 -37.74 22.60 -12.13
CA VAL A 257 -36.80 23.70 -12.46
C VAL A 257 -36.28 24.36 -11.18
N LEU A 258 -37.10 24.50 -10.14
CA LEU A 258 -36.66 25.04 -8.84
C LEU A 258 -35.66 24.12 -8.12
N GLU A 259 -35.87 22.81 -8.17
CA GLU A 259 -34.90 21.83 -7.66
C GLU A 259 -33.60 21.83 -8.47
N LEU A 260 -33.68 22.02 -9.79
CA LEU A 260 -32.49 22.22 -10.64
C LEU A 260 -31.72 23.49 -10.26
N VAL A 261 -32.42 24.59 -9.93
CA VAL A 261 -31.80 25.82 -9.43
C VAL A 261 -31.18 25.62 -8.04
N GLN A 262 -31.82 24.84 -7.15
CA GLN A 262 -31.21 24.44 -5.88
C GLN A 262 -29.96 23.58 -6.07
N TRP A 263 -30.01 22.59 -6.97
CA TRP A 263 -28.83 21.80 -7.35
C TRP A 263 -27.73 22.69 -7.92
N GLN A 264 -28.09 23.70 -8.73
CA GLN A 264 -27.13 24.64 -9.31
C GLN A 264 -26.47 25.53 -8.25
N GLU A 265 -27.21 25.99 -7.23
CA GLU A 265 -26.64 26.76 -6.11
C GLU A 265 -25.76 25.89 -5.20
N ASN A 266 -26.17 24.63 -4.96
CA ASN A 266 -25.36 23.66 -4.24
C ASN A 266 -24.07 23.31 -5.01
N TYR A 267 -24.14 23.14 -6.32
CA TYR A 267 -22.98 22.88 -7.17
C TYR A 267 -22.01 24.07 -7.21
N LYS A 268 -22.55 25.31 -7.22
CA LYS A 268 -21.75 26.54 -7.08
C LYS A 268 -21.04 26.62 -5.73
N GLN A 269 -21.70 26.26 -4.63
CA GLN A 269 -21.07 26.14 -3.30
C GLN A 269 -19.92 25.12 -3.32
N GLN A 270 -20.15 23.96 -3.93
CA GLN A 270 -19.14 22.92 -4.06
C GLN A 270 -17.94 23.36 -4.91
N LEU A 271 -18.18 24.10 -6.00
CA LEU A 271 -17.11 24.70 -6.81
C LEU A 271 -16.30 25.75 -6.06
N LEU A 272 -16.94 26.57 -5.21
CA LEU A 272 -16.23 27.54 -4.35
C LEU A 272 -15.31 26.83 -3.35
N GLN A 273 -15.82 25.78 -2.70
CA GLN A 273 -15.05 24.99 -1.74
C GLN A 273 -13.89 24.23 -2.42
N MET A 274 -14.12 23.70 -3.62
CA MET A 274 -13.07 23.06 -4.42
C MET A 274 -12.02 24.06 -4.91
N THR A 275 -12.43 25.29 -5.26
CA THR A 275 -11.51 26.37 -5.63
C THR A 275 -10.62 26.76 -4.46
N GLU A 276 -11.19 26.87 -3.25
CA GLU A 276 -10.43 27.15 -2.02
C GLU A 276 -9.43 26.04 -1.71
N GLN A 277 -9.83 24.77 -1.84
CA GLN A 277 -8.91 23.64 -1.69
C GLN A 277 -7.82 23.62 -2.76
N TYR A 278 -8.14 23.96 -4.01
CA TYR A 278 -7.13 24.10 -5.07
C TYR A 278 -6.13 25.20 -4.75
N GLN A 279 -6.58 26.31 -4.20
CA GLN A 279 -5.73 27.44 -3.81
C GLN A 279 -4.78 27.06 -2.67
N GLN A 280 -5.27 26.30 -1.68
CA GLN A 280 -4.46 25.70 -0.62
C GLN A 280 -3.42 24.72 -1.18
N GLY A 281 -3.81 23.89 -2.16
CA GLY A 281 -2.91 22.96 -2.85
C GLY A 281 -1.79 23.67 -3.60
N VAL A 282 -2.11 24.77 -4.31
CA VAL A 282 -1.11 25.61 -4.98
C VAL A 282 -0.15 26.23 -3.96
N LEU A 283 -0.65 26.74 -2.84
CA LEU A 283 0.16 27.29 -1.75
C LEU A 283 1.14 26.26 -1.15
N ALA A 284 0.67 25.02 -0.94
CA ALA A 284 1.51 23.93 -0.46
C ALA A 284 2.62 23.57 -1.46
N ILE A 285 2.33 23.61 -2.77
CA ILE A 285 3.33 23.39 -3.82
C ILE A 285 4.37 24.52 -3.81
N THR A 286 3.96 25.78 -3.67
CA THR A 286 4.89 26.92 -3.57
C THR A 286 5.76 26.86 -2.30
N GLN A 287 5.20 26.42 -1.17
CA GLN A 287 5.99 26.17 0.04
C GLN A 287 6.99 25.02 -0.15
N THR A 288 6.59 23.98 -0.86
CA THR A 288 7.47 22.84 -1.19
C THR A 288 8.62 23.30 -2.10
N GLU A 289 8.34 24.14 -3.11
CA GLU A 289 9.35 24.78 -3.95
C GLU A 289 10.37 25.56 -3.09
N SER A 290 9.88 26.38 -2.15
CA SER A 290 10.75 27.14 -1.24
C SER A 290 11.59 26.25 -0.33
N ALA A 291 11.02 25.18 0.22
CA ALA A 291 11.75 24.22 1.04
C ALA A 291 12.85 23.48 0.24
N VAL A 292 12.55 23.08 -1.00
CA VAL A 292 13.50 22.44 -1.90
C VAL A 292 14.62 23.40 -2.31
N ALA A 293 14.30 24.69 -2.55
CA ALA A 293 15.30 25.72 -2.79
C ALA A 293 16.23 25.91 -1.58
N HIS A 294 15.69 25.91 -0.36
CA HIS A 294 16.49 25.97 0.87
C HIS A 294 17.41 24.74 1.04
N ILE A 295 16.91 23.53 0.77
CA ILE A 295 17.73 22.30 0.80
C ILE A 295 18.86 22.38 -0.21
N SER A 296 18.58 22.88 -1.42
CA SER A 296 19.59 23.08 -2.47
C SER A 296 20.68 24.07 -2.05
N GLU A 297 20.29 25.17 -1.38
CA GLU A 297 21.23 26.17 -0.90
C GLU A 297 22.12 25.63 0.24
N GLU A 298 21.52 24.98 1.25
CA GLU A 298 22.26 24.35 2.36
C GLU A 298 23.18 23.21 1.88
N SER A 299 22.76 22.46 0.86
CA SER A 299 23.57 21.37 0.29
C SER A 299 24.87 21.88 -0.37
N LYS A 300 24.97 23.18 -0.71
CA LYS A 300 26.24 23.78 -1.18
C LYS A 300 27.30 23.90 -0.08
N ALA A 301 26.93 23.83 1.20
CA ALA A 301 27.89 23.84 2.31
C ALA A 301 28.73 22.56 2.36
N ILE A 302 28.17 21.41 1.95
CA ILE A 302 28.85 20.11 2.00
C ILE A 302 30.14 20.11 1.13
N PRO A 303 30.12 20.55 -0.15
CA PRO A 303 31.33 20.69 -0.94
C PRO A 303 32.40 21.61 -0.30
N MET A 304 31.98 22.74 0.29
CA MET A 304 32.91 23.66 0.96
C MET A 304 33.59 23.00 2.16
N SER A 305 32.82 22.33 3.02
CA SER A 305 33.38 21.60 4.17
C SER A 305 34.31 20.45 3.74
N MET A 306 34.02 19.79 2.62
CA MET A 306 34.92 18.78 2.06
C MET A 306 36.22 19.39 1.50
N GLN A 307 36.17 20.62 1.03
CA GLN A 307 37.34 21.36 0.55
C GLN A 307 38.23 21.82 1.71
N GLU A 308 37.63 22.24 2.84
CA GLU A 308 38.34 22.51 4.09
C GLU A 308 38.98 21.25 4.67
N LEU A 309 38.25 20.12 4.66
CA LEU A 309 38.79 18.83 5.10
C LEU A 309 39.99 18.40 4.25
N LYS A 310 39.96 18.64 2.94
CA LYS A 310 41.12 18.41 2.06
C LYS A 310 42.35 19.22 2.49
N ALA A 311 42.17 20.49 2.84
CA ALA A 311 43.27 21.33 3.33
C ALA A 311 43.88 20.78 4.63
N VAL A 312 43.04 20.30 5.56
CA VAL A 312 43.50 19.65 6.79
C VAL A 312 44.30 18.38 6.50
N LEU A 313 43.83 17.56 5.56
CA LEU A 313 44.54 16.34 5.14
C LEU A 313 45.90 16.63 4.50
N GLU A 314 46.00 17.68 3.66
CA GLU A 314 47.28 18.11 3.06
C GLU A 314 48.28 18.60 4.12
N VAL A 315 47.83 19.38 5.12
CA VAL A 315 48.67 19.83 6.24
C VAL A 315 49.14 18.64 7.08
N ASN A 316 48.27 17.68 7.35
CA ASN A 316 48.61 16.48 8.11
C ASN A 316 49.67 15.63 7.38
N GLN A 317 49.52 15.48 6.06
CA GLN A 317 50.50 14.79 5.22
C GLN A 317 51.88 15.47 5.25
N HIS A 318 51.92 16.81 5.24
CA HIS A 318 53.16 17.56 5.40
C HIS A 318 53.78 17.38 6.79
N GLN A 319 52.98 17.36 7.85
CA GLN A 319 53.47 17.12 9.22
C GLN A 319 54.10 15.73 9.37
N LEU A 320 53.54 14.71 8.72
CA LEU A 320 54.12 13.36 8.70
C LEU A 320 55.51 13.33 8.03
N GLN A 321 55.69 14.06 6.92
CA GLN A 321 57.00 14.15 6.25
C GLN A 321 58.04 14.90 7.10
N GLU A 322 57.62 15.95 7.81
CA GLU A 322 58.52 16.69 8.70
C GLU A 322 58.95 15.85 9.91
N LEU A 323 58.05 15.01 10.43
CA LEU A 323 58.36 14.05 11.50
C LEU A 323 59.42 13.03 11.04
N GLU A 324 59.30 12.54 9.80
CA GLU A 324 60.28 11.64 9.18
C GLU A 324 61.66 12.32 9.05
N ARG A 325 61.68 13.60 8.66
CA ARG A 325 62.91 14.42 8.58
C ARG A 325 63.56 14.64 9.94
N HIS A 326 62.77 14.85 11.00
CA HIS A 326 63.29 14.97 12.36
C HIS A 326 63.89 13.65 12.89
N LEU A 327 63.31 12.51 12.53
CA LEU A 327 63.84 11.20 12.88
C LEU A 327 65.18 10.93 12.18
N ASP A 328 65.35 11.37 10.93
CA ASP A 328 66.66 11.29 10.23
C ASP A 328 67.69 12.28 10.81
N ALA A 329 67.29 13.50 11.21
CA ALA A 329 68.21 14.43 11.87
C ALA A 329 68.73 13.89 13.23
N PHE A 330 67.92 13.09 13.93
CA PHE A 330 68.32 12.41 15.16
C PHE A 330 69.36 11.31 14.92
N LYS A 331 69.27 10.64 13.77
CA LYS A 331 70.25 9.65 13.32
C LYS A 331 71.61 10.31 13.02
N ASP A 332 71.61 11.51 12.43
CA ASP A 332 72.83 12.28 12.17
C ASP A 332 73.50 12.84 13.44
N ILE A 333 72.72 13.23 14.46
CA ILE A 333 73.24 13.69 15.76
C ILE A 333 73.99 12.56 16.49
N ARG A 334 73.45 11.33 16.43
CA ARG A 334 74.11 10.14 16.97
C ARG A 334 75.47 9.91 16.30
N ASP A 335 75.54 10.10 14.99
CA ASP A 335 76.76 9.81 14.22
C ASP A 335 77.83 10.90 14.44
N ARG A 336 77.45 12.18 14.58
CA ARG A 336 78.37 13.29 14.90
C ARG A 336 78.88 13.30 16.34
N ALA A 337 78.14 12.73 17.29
CA ALA A 337 78.60 12.60 18.68
C ALA A 337 79.77 11.61 18.82
N VAL A 338 79.88 10.64 17.90
CA VAL A 338 80.95 9.63 17.87
C VAL A 338 82.26 10.19 17.31
N GLU A 339 82.20 11.26 16.50
CA GLU A 339 83.36 11.89 15.84
C GLU A 339 84.05 13.00 16.66
N ALA A 340 83.47 13.49 17.76
CA ALA A 340 83.99 14.63 18.53
C ALA A 340 85.11 14.29 19.53
N VAL A 341 85.32 13.00 19.82
CA VAL A 341 86.29 12.49 20.82
C VAL A 341 87.78 12.69 20.45
N PRO A 342 88.21 12.61 19.17
CA PRO A 342 89.61 12.78 18.79
C PRO A 342 90.14 14.22 18.85
N GLU A 343 89.26 15.22 18.71
CA GLU A 343 89.63 16.65 18.64
C GLU A 343 90.14 17.18 19.99
N ILE A 344 89.60 16.64 21.08
CA ILE A 344 90.02 16.91 22.47
C ILE A 344 91.49 16.49 22.71
N ARG A 345 91.96 15.48 21.96
CA ARG A 345 93.31 14.90 22.13
C ARG A 345 94.43 15.80 21.60
N LYS A 346 94.12 16.74 20.70
CA LYS A 346 95.10 17.66 20.07
C LYS A 346 95.49 18.81 21.01
N GLN A 347 94.54 19.36 21.77
CA GLN A 347 94.78 20.44 22.74
C GLN A 347 95.66 20.03 23.93
N ILE A 348 95.72 18.73 24.25
CA ILE A 348 96.50 18.19 25.37
C ILE A 348 98.02 18.25 25.12
N THR A 349 98.45 18.34 23.85
CA THR A 349 99.88 18.24 23.49
C THR A 349 100.65 19.57 23.73
N GLU A 350 99.98 20.72 23.67
CA GLU A 350 100.60 22.03 23.97
C GLU A 350 100.88 22.23 25.48
N THR A 351 100.22 21.49 26.35
CA THR A 351 100.35 21.56 27.82
C THR A 351 101.66 20.93 28.33
N VAL A 352 102.27 20.04 27.54
CA VAL A 352 103.44 19.23 27.94
C VAL A 352 104.72 20.05 28.10
N ALA A 353 104.84 21.22 27.45
CA ALA A 353 106.01 22.09 27.59
C ALA A 353 106.11 22.80 28.95
N GLY A 354 105.01 22.90 29.72
CA GLY A 354 105.00 23.46 31.08
C GLY A 354 105.45 22.49 32.19
N MET A 355 105.72 21.23 31.86
CA MET A 355 105.88 20.16 32.86
C MET A 355 107.20 20.16 33.66
N ALA A 356 108.21 20.96 33.29
CA ALA A 356 109.48 20.98 34.04
C ALA A 356 109.36 21.65 35.43
N ALA A 357 108.41 22.57 35.62
CA ALA A 357 108.06 23.14 36.92
C ALA A 357 106.96 22.33 37.64
N ALA A 358 106.18 21.55 36.89
CA ALA A 358 105.03 20.80 37.39
C ALA A 358 105.40 19.56 38.20
N THR A 359 106.62 19.02 38.16
CA THR A 359 106.97 17.74 38.80
C THR A 359 106.84 17.76 40.34
N GLY A 360 107.01 18.92 40.96
CA GLY A 360 106.77 19.11 42.41
C GLY A 360 105.28 19.21 42.76
N GLU A 361 104.49 19.94 41.96
CA GLU A 361 103.04 20.01 42.11
C GLU A 361 102.33 18.73 41.66
N LEU A 362 102.92 17.96 40.74
CA LEU A 362 102.36 16.72 40.18
C LEU A 362 102.21 15.64 41.24
N THR A 363 103.16 15.50 42.17
CA THR A 363 103.05 14.45 43.19
C THR A 363 101.91 14.76 44.17
N LYS A 364 101.70 16.04 44.47
CA LYS A 364 100.59 16.53 45.29
C LYS A 364 99.25 16.49 44.53
N GLY A 365 99.24 17.01 43.30
CA GLY A 365 98.09 17.04 42.42
C GLY A 365 97.63 15.66 41.94
N VAL A 366 98.53 14.68 41.79
CA VAL A 366 98.15 13.28 41.47
C VAL A 366 97.49 12.61 42.68
N THR A 367 97.93 12.91 43.89
CA THR A 367 97.30 12.39 45.12
C THR A 367 95.93 13.04 45.33
N ASP A 368 95.84 14.37 45.22
CA ASP A 368 94.58 15.11 45.32
C ASP A 368 93.60 14.73 44.18
N SER A 369 94.11 14.50 42.96
CA SER A 369 93.29 14.04 41.82
C SER A 369 92.84 12.58 41.98
N ALA A 370 93.64 11.71 42.60
CA ALA A 370 93.24 10.34 42.89
C ALA A 370 92.14 10.31 43.97
N ASP A 371 92.23 11.18 44.98
CA ASP A 371 91.19 11.34 46.00
C ASP A 371 89.92 11.99 45.42
N GLN A 372 90.05 12.99 44.54
CA GLN A 372 88.90 13.59 43.83
C GLN A 372 88.26 12.62 42.84
N LEU A 373 89.03 11.82 42.10
CA LEU A 373 88.49 10.77 41.22
C LEU A 373 87.79 9.69 42.03
N LYS A 374 88.37 9.28 43.17
CA LYS A 374 87.72 8.34 44.07
C LYS A 374 86.40 8.91 44.60
N SER A 375 86.38 10.17 45.01
CA SER A 375 85.12 10.84 45.44
C SER A 375 84.14 10.92 44.28
N ALA A 376 84.53 11.41 43.10
CA ALA A 376 83.64 11.56 41.95
C ALA A 376 83.12 10.22 41.40
N ILE A 377 83.90 9.15 41.48
CA ILE A 377 83.45 7.80 41.13
C ILE A 377 82.49 7.25 42.19
N ILE A 378 82.74 7.50 43.48
CA ILE A 378 81.82 7.11 44.55
C ILE A 378 80.52 7.90 44.43
N ASP A 379 80.57 9.23 44.29
CA ASP A 379 79.43 10.12 44.12
C ASP A 379 78.64 9.78 42.85
N GLY A 380 79.34 9.55 41.72
CA GLY A 380 78.72 9.12 40.47
C GLY A 380 78.10 7.73 40.55
N SER A 381 78.70 6.80 41.31
CA SER A 381 78.12 5.48 41.57
C SER A 381 76.90 5.58 42.49
N GLU A 382 76.93 6.44 43.50
CA GLU A 382 75.78 6.68 44.38
C GLU A 382 74.63 7.34 43.61
N ASP A 383 74.92 8.34 42.77
CA ASP A 383 73.93 9.00 41.94
C ASP A 383 73.37 8.04 40.87
N PHE A 384 74.20 7.18 40.29
CA PHE A 384 73.73 6.13 39.39
C PHE A 384 72.80 5.15 40.10
N VAL A 385 73.15 4.71 41.31
CA VAL A 385 72.29 3.83 42.13
C VAL A 385 70.97 4.52 42.47
N ARG A 386 71.00 5.79 42.93
CA ARG A 386 69.79 6.57 43.21
C ARG A 386 68.91 6.73 41.97
N ASN A 387 69.51 7.08 40.83
CA ASN A 387 68.77 7.27 39.59
C ASN A 387 68.21 5.94 39.05
N SER A 388 68.95 4.85 39.16
CA SER A 388 68.47 3.51 38.80
C SER A 388 67.30 3.08 39.70
N GLN A 389 67.35 3.39 41.00
CA GLN A 389 66.26 3.15 41.94
C GLN A 389 65.02 3.97 41.55
N ALA A 390 65.19 5.27 41.27
CA ALA A 390 64.11 6.15 40.86
C ALA A 390 63.45 5.73 39.52
N VAL A 391 64.26 5.25 38.56
CA VAL A 391 63.75 4.68 37.30
C VAL A 391 62.97 3.40 37.57
N ASN A 392 63.49 2.51 38.43
CA ASN A 392 62.81 1.27 38.78
C ASN A 392 61.47 1.52 39.49
N ASP A 393 61.43 2.48 40.42
CA ASP A 393 60.20 2.88 41.11
C ASP A 393 59.20 3.51 40.14
N SER A 394 59.67 4.35 39.20
CA SER A 394 58.82 4.94 38.15
C SER A 394 58.28 3.87 37.19
N LEU A 395 59.09 2.88 36.82
CA LEU A 395 58.68 1.77 35.97
C LEU A 395 57.69 0.86 36.69
N SER A 396 57.89 0.60 37.99
CA SER A 396 56.95 -0.16 38.82
C SER A 396 55.61 0.56 38.94
N ASN A 397 55.61 1.87 39.22
CA ASN A 397 54.39 2.68 39.24
C ASN A 397 53.67 2.68 37.88
N THR A 398 54.41 2.81 36.79
CA THR A 398 53.84 2.74 35.43
C THR A 398 53.25 1.36 35.16
N SER A 399 53.92 0.29 35.56
CA SER A 399 53.42 -1.08 35.41
C SER A 399 52.12 -1.30 36.19
N ASN A 400 52.02 -0.78 37.41
CA ASN A 400 50.81 -0.85 38.22
C ASN A 400 49.67 -0.05 37.56
N MET A 401 49.93 1.18 37.09
CA MET A 401 48.92 1.97 36.35
C MET A 401 48.46 1.30 35.06
N ILE A 402 49.38 0.65 34.31
CA ILE A 402 49.01 -0.11 33.11
C ILE A 402 48.11 -1.29 33.48
N THR A 403 48.40 -1.98 34.58
CA THR A 403 47.58 -3.10 35.08
C THR A 403 46.18 -2.60 35.45
N ASP A 404 46.09 -1.54 36.24
CA ASP A 404 44.81 -0.94 36.66
C ASP A 404 44.00 -0.43 35.46
N ASN A 405 44.63 0.26 34.51
CA ASN A 405 43.97 0.73 33.29
C ASN A 405 43.50 -0.44 32.41
N THR A 406 44.26 -1.54 32.35
CA THR A 406 43.88 -2.74 31.60
C THR A 406 42.68 -3.43 32.25
N GLU A 407 42.65 -3.53 33.57
CA GLU A 407 41.52 -4.04 34.35
C GLU A 407 40.26 -3.19 34.11
N GLN A 408 40.38 -1.86 34.20
CA GLN A 408 39.28 -0.94 33.92
C GLN A 408 38.78 -1.02 32.48
N THR A 409 39.70 -1.09 31.51
CA THR A 409 39.33 -1.24 30.09
C THR A 409 38.58 -2.53 29.85
N ARG A 410 39.03 -3.63 30.48
CA ARG A 410 38.34 -4.93 30.43
C ARG A 410 36.92 -4.81 30.97
N GLN A 411 36.75 -4.13 32.10
CA GLN A 411 35.44 -3.93 32.74
C GLN A 411 34.50 -3.07 31.88
N LEU A 412 34.99 -1.95 31.33
CA LEU A 412 34.21 -1.11 30.42
C LEU A 412 33.77 -1.86 29.15
N LEU A 413 34.65 -2.72 28.61
CA LEU A 413 34.31 -3.57 27.47
C LEU A 413 33.25 -4.62 27.82
N ASP A 414 33.33 -5.22 29.02
CA ASP A 414 32.36 -6.20 29.50
C ASP A 414 30.97 -5.56 29.74
N ASP A 415 30.95 -4.37 30.35
CA ASP A 415 29.73 -3.58 30.54
C ASP A 415 29.11 -3.18 29.19
N ALA A 416 29.92 -2.70 28.24
CA ALA A 416 29.44 -2.33 26.90
C ALA A 416 28.91 -3.54 26.12
N MET A 417 29.55 -4.70 26.23
CA MET A 417 29.08 -5.96 25.62
C MET A 417 27.76 -6.41 26.23
N THR A 418 27.62 -6.29 27.56
CA THR A 418 26.39 -6.65 28.28
C THR A 418 25.24 -5.72 27.89
N GLU A 419 25.48 -4.41 27.85
CA GLU A 419 24.48 -3.41 27.45
C GLU A 419 24.07 -3.60 25.98
N THR A 420 25.05 -3.82 25.08
CA THR A 420 24.75 -4.05 23.66
C THR A 420 23.89 -5.30 23.47
N ASN A 421 24.18 -6.39 24.18
CA ASN A 421 23.36 -7.59 24.15
C ASN A 421 21.95 -7.34 24.69
N SER A 422 21.82 -6.57 25.77
CA SER A 422 20.52 -6.17 26.33
C SER A 422 19.69 -5.40 25.29
N VAL A 423 20.29 -4.37 24.67
CA VAL A 423 19.63 -3.56 23.62
C VAL A 423 19.23 -4.42 22.42
N LEU A 424 20.09 -5.32 21.96
CA LEU A 424 19.76 -6.23 20.86
C LEU A 424 18.60 -7.16 21.22
N ARG A 425 18.52 -7.68 22.45
CA ARG A 425 17.38 -8.51 22.90
C ARG A 425 16.07 -7.73 22.90
N VAL A 426 16.08 -6.51 23.43
CA VAL A 426 14.89 -5.64 23.44
C VAL A 426 14.45 -5.34 22.00
N LEU A 427 15.39 -4.99 21.12
CA LEU A 427 15.09 -4.69 19.72
C LEU A 427 14.51 -5.90 18.98
N VAL A 428 15.01 -7.11 19.22
CA VAL A 428 14.45 -8.35 18.64
C VAL A 428 13.06 -8.65 19.18
N ALA A 429 12.82 -8.43 20.48
CA ALA A 429 11.51 -8.60 21.10
C ALA A 429 10.49 -7.62 20.51
N ASP A 430 10.83 -6.34 20.40
CA ASP A 430 9.99 -5.29 19.81
C ASP A 430 9.68 -5.59 18.34
N LEU A 431 10.69 -5.97 17.54
CA LEU A 431 10.50 -6.38 16.14
C LEU A 431 9.54 -7.56 15.99
N LYS A 432 9.63 -8.55 16.89
CA LYS A 432 8.75 -9.72 16.89
C LYS A 432 7.31 -9.32 17.25
N GLU A 433 7.13 -8.46 18.25
CA GLU A 433 5.83 -7.95 18.64
C GLU A 433 5.17 -7.12 17.52
N ASP A 434 5.94 -6.21 16.91
CA ASP A 434 5.46 -5.37 15.82
C ASP A 434 5.12 -6.17 14.56
N CYS A 435 5.91 -7.17 14.21
CA CYS A 435 5.56 -8.12 13.13
C CYS A 435 4.24 -8.86 13.44
N GLY A 436 4.03 -9.25 14.71
CA GLY A 436 2.79 -9.87 15.15
C GLY A 436 1.58 -8.94 14.97
N LYS A 437 1.69 -7.68 15.44
CA LYS A 437 0.65 -6.65 15.26
C LYS A 437 0.38 -6.35 13.79
N LEU A 438 1.43 -6.26 12.96
CA LEU A 438 1.30 -6.02 11.52
C LEU A 438 0.53 -7.16 10.84
N THR A 439 0.84 -8.41 11.19
CA THR A 439 0.16 -9.59 10.66
C THR A 439 -1.32 -9.59 11.05
N GLU A 440 -1.63 -9.27 12.31
CA GLU A 440 -3.02 -9.21 12.78
C GLU A 440 -3.80 -8.05 12.12
N SER A 441 -3.17 -6.90 11.94
CA SER A 441 -3.74 -5.76 11.19
C SER A 441 -4.02 -6.13 9.73
N TYR A 442 -3.09 -6.81 9.07
CA TYR A 442 -3.28 -7.32 7.69
C TYR A 442 -4.42 -8.33 7.61
N ARG A 443 -4.51 -9.24 8.58
CA ARG A 443 -5.59 -10.23 8.66
C ARG A 443 -6.95 -9.55 8.83
N GLY A 444 -7.05 -8.60 9.75
CA GLY A 444 -8.27 -7.82 9.98
C GLY A 444 -8.67 -6.98 8.76
N ALA A 445 -7.70 -6.33 8.10
CA ALA A 445 -7.96 -5.58 6.87
C ALA A 445 -8.44 -6.50 5.73
N SER A 446 -7.84 -7.68 5.59
CA SER A 446 -8.24 -8.67 4.59
C SER A 446 -9.64 -9.23 4.85
N GLU A 447 -9.97 -9.57 6.10
CA GLU A 447 -11.32 -10.04 6.47
C GLU A 447 -12.38 -8.95 6.22
N SER A 448 -12.08 -7.69 6.56
CA SER A 448 -12.96 -6.56 6.25
C SER A 448 -13.12 -6.36 4.75
N LEU A 449 -12.04 -6.40 3.96
CA LEU A 449 -12.10 -6.29 2.50
C LEU A 449 -12.97 -7.38 1.87
N VAL A 450 -12.80 -8.63 2.28
CA VAL A 450 -13.63 -9.75 1.80
C VAL A 450 -15.09 -9.52 2.17
N THR A 451 -15.35 -9.13 3.42
CA THR A 451 -16.72 -8.88 3.92
C THR A 451 -17.39 -7.73 3.19
N GLU A 452 -16.71 -6.59 3.02
CA GLU A 452 -17.22 -5.43 2.30
C GLU A 452 -17.43 -5.73 0.82
N THR A 453 -16.55 -6.51 0.19
CA THR A 453 -16.70 -6.92 -1.21
C THR A 453 -17.90 -7.84 -1.40
N GLU A 454 -18.12 -8.80 -0.50
CA GLU A 454 -19.29 -9.69 -0.54
C GLU A 454 -20.59 -8.90 -0.31
N GLN A 455 -20.59 -7.95 0.63
CA GLN A 455 -21.73 -7.05 0.85
C GLN A 455 -22.00 -6.16 -0.36
N MET A 456 -20.96 -5.62 -1.00
CA MET A 456 -21.09 -4.81 -2.20
C MET A 456 -21.71 -5.62 -3.35
N LYS A 457 -21.23 -6.85 -3.55
CA LYS A 457 -21.79 -7.79 -4.54
C LYS A 457 -23.27 -8.06 -4.25
N SER A 458 -23.61 -8.40 -3.02
CA SER A 458 -25.00 -8.67 -2.62
C SER A 458 -25.92 -7.47 -2.84
N ARG A 459 -25.50 -6.26 -2.44
CA ARG A 459 -26.25 -5.02 -2.69
C ARG A 459 -26.41 -4.72 -4.18
N PHE A 460 -25.38 -5.00 -4.97
CA PHE A 460 -25.43 -4.78 -6.41
C PHE A 460 -26.40 -5.75 -7.09
N GLU A 461 -26.37 -7.03 -6.71
CA GLU A 461 -27.34 -8.04 -7.17
C GLU A 461 -28.78 -7.68 -6.78
N GLU A 462 -28.99 -7.24 -5.53
CA GLU A 462 -30.30 -6.78 -5.05
C GLU A 462 -30.79 -5.53 -5.81
N SER A 463 -29.90 -4.56 -6.04
CA SER A 463 -30.21 -3.35 -6.82
C SER A 463 -30.58 -3.67 -8.27
N LEU A 464 -29.85 -4.58 -8.93
CA LEU A 464 -30.16 -5.07 -10.27
C LEU A 464 -31.51 -5.80 -10.31
N SER A 465 -31.78 -6.66 -9.33
CA SER A 465 -33.06 -7.36 -9.21
C SER A 465 -34.22 -6.39 -9.03
N ASN A 466 -34.06 -5.39 -8.15
CA ASN A 466 -35.05 -4.35 -7.91
C ASN A 466 -35.27 -3.47 -9.14
N MET A 467 -34.21 -3.10 -9.85
CA MET A 467 -34.29 -2.35 -11.10
C MET A 467 -35.05 -3.16 -12.15
N ARG A 468 -34.71 -4.44 -12.34
CA ARG A 468 -35.41 -5.34 -13.26
C ARG A 468 -36.90 -5.47 -12.91
N SER A 469 -37.21 -5.63 -11.62
CA SER A 469 -38.61 -5.75 -11.16
C SER A 469 -39.39 -4.47 -11.43
N ARG A 470 -38.83 -3.30 -11.10
CA ARG A 470 -39.48 -2.00 -11.37
C ARG A 470 -39.67 -1.78 -12.86
N LEU A 471 -38.66 -2.07 -13.67
CA LEU A 471 -38.73 -1.88 -15.11
C LEU A 471 -39.78 -2.80 -15.75
N SER A 472 -39.92 -4.03 -15.24
CA SER A 472 -41.00 -4.95 -15.62
C SER A 472 -42.37 -4.43 -15.20
N GLU A 473 -42.50 -3.90 -13.97
CA GLU A 473 -43.77 -3.39 -13.45
C GLU A 473 -44.22 -2.12 -14.20
N ASP A 474 -43.29 -1.19 -14.46
CA ASP A 474 -43.55 0.02 -15.23
C ASP A 474 -43.91 -0.31 -16.69
N MET A 475 -43.24 -1.29 -17.31
CA MET A 475 -43.64 -1.77 -18.63
C MET A 475 -45.05 -2.36 -18.63
N GLN A 476 -45.38 -3.18 -17.63
CA GLN A 476 -46.71 -3.77 -17.50
C GLN A 476 -47.78 -2.68 -17.40
N ARG A 477 -47.54 -1.67 -16.54
CA ARG A 477 -48.44 -0.51 -16.38
C ARG A 477 -48.58 0.30 -17.66
N LEU A 478 -47.49 0.55 -18.39
CA LEU A 478 -47.53 1.23 -19.68
C LEU A 478 -48.35 0.48 -20.72
N ILE A 479 -48.17 -0.85 -20.81
CA ILE A 479 -48.95 -1.69 -21.72
C ILE A 479 -50.44 -1.66 -21.36
N GLU A 480 -50.75 -1.72 -20.06
CA GLU A 480 -52.12 -1.75 -19.57
C GLU A 480 -52.82 -0.40 -19.74
N GLN A 481 -52.12 0.72 -19.48
CA GLN A 481 -52.61 2.06 -19.79
C GLN A 481 -52.81 2.26 -21.29
N GLN A 482 -51.85 1.84 -22.12
CA GLN A 482 -51.97 1.96 -23.58
C GLN A 482 -53.15 1.14 -24.12
N ALA A 483 -53.38 -0.06 -23.58
CA ALA A 483 -54.53 -0.89 -23.94
C ALA A 483 -55.85 -0.25 -23.52
N GLN A 484 -55.92 0.32 -22.30
CA GLN A 484 -57.10 1.03 -21.83
C GLN A 484 -57.39 2.29 -22.66
N GLU A 485 -56.38 3.09 -22.99
CA GLU A 485 -56.55 4.27 -23.85
C GLU A 485 -56.98 3.88 -25.27
N ASN A 486 -56.36 2.87 -25.88
CA ASN A 486 -56.80 2.36 -27.17
C ASN A 486 -58.27 1.90 -27.13
N GLN A 487 -58.69 1.20 -26.07
CA GLN A 487 -60.07 0.76 -25.93
C GLN A 487 -61.03 1.93 -25.65
N ARG A 488 -60.59 2.94 -24.90
CA ARG A 488 -61.33 4.17 -24.66
C ARG A 488 -61.55 4.94 -25.96
N VAL A 489 -60.51 5.13 -26.77
CA VAL A 489 -60.58 5.77 -28.09
C VAL A 489 -61.52 5.00 -29.02
N LEU A 490 -61.37 3.68 -29.13
CA LEU A 490 -62.25 2.84 -29.96
C LEU A 490 -63.71 2.90 -29.51
N SER A 491 -63.98 2.84 -28.21
CA SER A 491 -65.34 2.93 -27.66
C SER A 491 -65.95 4.33 -27.82
N GLY A 492 -65.15 5.38 -27.67
CA GLY A 492 -65.55 6.76 -27.92
C GLY A 492 -65.91 6.98 -29.39
N MET A 493 -65.09 6.46 -30.30
CA MET A 493 -65.34 6.51 -31.74
C MET A 493 -66.60 5.72 -32.12
N SER A 494 -66.80 4.53 -31.54
CA SER A 494 -68.02 3.74 -31.77
C SER A 494 -69.27 4.48 -31.29
N ARG A 495 -69.24 5.11 -30.11
CA ARG A 495 -70.38 5.90 -29.61
C ARG A 495 -70.66 7.13 -30.47
N HIS A 496 -69.61 7.83 -30.92
CA HIS A 496 -69.78 8.97 -31.83
C HIS A 496 -70.32 8.54 -33.19
N ALA A 497 -69.87 7.39 -33.72
CA ALA A 497 -70.41 6.83 -34.95
C ALA A 497 -71.89 6.44 -34.81
N ASP A 498 -72.28 5.79 -33.71
CA ASP A 498 -73.67 5.45 -33.43
C ASP A 498 -74.55 6.71 -33.26
N ALA A 499 -74.06 7.72 -32.54
CA ALA A 499 -74.76 8.98 -32.36
C ALA A 499 -74.93 9.72 -33.68
N ALA A 500 -73.86 9.85 -34.48
CA ALA A 500 -73.91 10.48 -35.80
C ALA A 500 -74.85 9.73 -36.76
N LEU A 501 -74.84 8.39 -36.75
CA LEU A 501 -75.76 7.59 -37.55
C LEU A 501 -77.22 7.76 -37.09
N LYS A 502 -77.47 7.82 -35.79
CA LYS A 502 -78.80 8.06 -35.23
C LYS A 502 -79.32 9.45 -35.59
N ASP A 503 -78.50 10.50 -35.42
CA ASP A 503 -78.86 11.88 -35.76
C ASP A 503 -79.09 12.02 -37.28
N THR A 504 -78.26 11.35 -38.08
CA THR A 504 -78.45 11.28 -39.53
C THR A 504 -79.75 10.58 -39.89
N ALA A 505 -80.07 9.44 -39.25
CA ALA A 505 -81.33 8.73 -39.47
C ALA A 505 -82.54 9.57 -39.07
N GLU A 506 -82.49 10.29 -37.94
CA GLU A 506 -83.55 11.20 -37.51
C GLU A 506 -83.71 12.40 -38.46
N SER A 507 -82.60 12.95 -38.96
CA SER A 507 -82.61 14.03 -39.95
C SER A 507 -83.22 13.56 -41.28
N VAL A 508 -82.78 12.42 -41.80
CA VAL A 508 -83.33 11.79 -43.02
C VAL A 508 -84.82 11.49 -42.86
N GLN A 509 -85.26 10.97 -41.71
CA GLN A 509 -86.67 10.73 -41.41
C GLN A 509 -87.51 12.01 -41.47
N LYS A 510 -87.01 13.11 -40.87
CA LYS A 510 -87.67 14.43 -40.94
C LYS A 510 -87.73 14.95 -42.37
N GLN A 511 -86.67 14.76 -43.15
CA GLN A 511 -86.57 15.22 -44.52
C GLN A 511 -87.52 14.45 -45.45
N ILE A 512 -87.63 13.12 -45.27
CA ILE A 512 -88.61 12.28 -45.97
C ILE A 512 -90.04 12.73 -45.61
N LYS A 513 -90.32 12.99 -44.34
CA LYS A 513 -91.65 13.46 -43.91
C LYS A 513 -92.02 14.82 -44.50
N ALA A 514 -91.07 15.76 -44.53
CA ALA A 514 -91.26 17.06 -45.17
C ALA A 514 -91.48 16.94 -46.69
N LEU A 515 -90.79 15.99 -47.34
CA LEU A 515 -90.98 15.69 -48.75
C LEU A 515 -92.37 15.08 -49.02
N ASP A 516 -92.84 14.19 -48.15
CA ASP A 516 -94.16 13.57 -48.24
C ASP A 516 -95.29 14.61 -48.04
N ASP A 517 -95.13 15.52 -47.07
CA ASP A 517 -96.06 16.64 -46.85
C ASP A 517 -96.08 17.60 -48.05
N ALA A 518 -94.92 17.91 -48.64
CA ALA A 518 -94.80 18.74 -49.84
C ALA A 518 -95.42 18.07 -51.07
N LEU A 519 -95.18 16.78 -51.28
CA LEU A 519 -95.80 15.99 -52.35
C LEU A 519 -97.31 15.92 -52.19
N SER A 520 -97.81 15.74 -50.97
CA SER A 520 -99.26 15.75 -50.71
C SER A 520 -99.89 17.11 -50.98
N HIS A 521 -99.18 18.21 -50.73
CA HIS A 521 -99.64 19.57 -51.03
C HIS A 521 -99.71 19.81 -52.54
N GLU A 522 -98.63 19.50 -53.27
CA GLU A 522 -98.56 19.60 -54.73
C GLU A 522 -99.61 18.72 -55.43
N MET A 523 -99.78 17.47 -54.97
CA MET A 523 -100.81 16.58 -55.51
C MET A 523 -102.22 17.17 -55.33
N SER A 524 -102.47 17.86 -54.19
CA SER A 524 -103.73 18.56 -53.93
C SER A 524 -103.89 19.82 -54.78
N GLU A 525 -102.81 20.54 -55.04
CA GLU A 525 -102.79 21.74 -55.89
C GLU A 525 -103.02 21.39 -57.36
N VAL A 526 -102.33 20.35 -57.87
CA VAL A 526 -102.54 19.78 -59.22
C VAL A 526 -103.96 19.28 -59.38
N MET A 527 -104.53 18.59 -58.37
CA MET A 527 -105.94 18.17 -58.42
C MET A 527 -106.91 19.37 -58.45
N THR A 528 -106.56 20.47 -57.77
CA THR A 528 -107.35 21.70 -57.76
C THR A 528 -107.26 22.44 -59.10
N GLU A 529 -106.06 22.55 -59.69
CA GLU A 529 -105.85 23.12 -61.03
C GLU A 529 -106.48 22.25 -62.12
N MET A 530 -106.38 20.91 -62.03
CA MET A 530 -107.11 20.00 -62.90
C MET A 530 -108.63 20.20 -62.76
N GLY A 531 -109.15 20.42 -61.54
CA GLY A 531 -110.55 20.75 -61.30
C GLY A 531 -110.98 22.08 -61.94
N LYS A 532 -110.14 23.13 -61.85
CA LYS A 532 -110.38 24.41 -62.53
C LYS A 532 -110.31 24.29 -64.05
N ALA A 533 -109.34 23.52 -64.57
CA ALA A 533 -109.19 23.28 -66.01
C ALA A 533 -110.38 22.49 -66.55
N LEU A 534 -110.86 21.46 -65.85
CA LEU A 534 -112.08 20.72 -66.19
C LEU A 534 -113.32 21.62 -66.15
N THR A 535 -113.43 22.50 -65.15
CA THR A 535 -114.53 23.48 -65.07
C THR A 535 -114.49 24.46 -66.25
N THR A 536 -113.29 24.93 -66.62
CA THR A 536 -113.08 25.84 -67.75
C THR A 536 -113.39 25.17 -69.09
N ILE A 537 -112.96 23.91 -69.28
CA ILE A 537 -113.28 23.11 -70.47
C ILE A 537 -114.78 22.85 -70.53
N SER A 538 -115.43 22.47 -69.42
CA SER A 538 -116.87 22.24 -69.38
C SER A 538 -117.66 23.52 -69.67
N GLY A 539 -117.24 24.67 -69.13
CA GLY A 539 -117.85 25.97 -69.42
C GLY A 539 -117.70 26.39 -70.89
N LYS A 540 -116.53 26.14 -71.49
CA LYS A 540 -116.27 26.39 -72.91
C LYS A 540 -117.09 25.46 -73.80
N PHE A 541 -117.25 24.19 -73.42
CA PHE A 541 -118.10 23.23 -74.11
C PHE A 541 -119.56 23.66 -74.11
N THR A 542 -120.08 24.15 -72.98
CA THR A 542 -121.46 24.65 -72.88
C THR A 542 -121.67 25.90 -73.75
N SER A 543 -120.72 26.83 -73.71
CA SER A 543 -120.72 28.05 -74.55
C SER A 543 -120.67 27.73 -76.05
N ASP A 544 -119.81 26.80 -76.46
CA ASP A 544 -119.68 26.38 -77.85
C ASP A 544 -120.94 25.61 -78.32
N TYR A 545 -121.56 24.82 -77.44
CA TYR A 545 -122.83 24.14 -77.72
C TYR A 545 -123.99 25.14 -77.87
N GLU A 546 -124.05 26.17 -77.03
CA GLU A 546 -125.05 27.24 -77.11
C GLU A 546 -124.90 28.08 -78.39
N SER A 547 -123.66 28.37 -78.79
CA SER A 547 -123.33 29.05 -80.05
C SER A 547 -123.70 28.20 -81.28
N LEU A 548 -123.48 26.89 -81.24
CA LEU A 548 -123.86 25.95 -82.29
C LEU A 548 -125.39 25.83 -82.43
N VAL A 549 -126.12 25.75 -81.32
CA VAL A 549 -127.60 25.71 -81.30
C VAL A 549 -128.19 27.03 -81.81
N ASN A 550 -127.63 28.18 -81.44
CA ASN A 550 -128.04 29.48 -81.97
C ASN A 550 -127.74 29.61 -83.48
N SER A 551 -126.63 29.04 -83.95
CA SER A 551 -126.29 28.99 -85.37
C SER A 551 -127.23 28.07 -86.17
N MET A 552 -127.61 26.92 -85.59
CA MET A 552 -128.65 26.05 -86.16
C MET A 552 -130.04 26.72 -86.18
N SER A 553 -130.41 27.45 -85.13
CA SER A 553 -131.63 28.25 -85.06
C SER A 553 -131.69 29.32 -86.17
N LYS A 554 -130.58 30.01 -86.44
CA LYS A 554 -130.44 30.97 -87.55
C LYS A 554 -130.60 30.33 -88.93
N VAL A 555 -130.11 29.10 -89.13
CA VAL A 555 -130.27 28.37 -90.40
C VAL A 555 -131.70 27.86 -90.61
N VAL A 556 -132.42 27.54 -89.53
CA VAL A 556 -133.84 27.15 -89.58
C VAL A 556 -134.74 28.37 -89.84
N GLN A 557 -134.42 29.56 -89.30
CA GLN A 557 -135.15 30.79 -89.59
C GLN A 557 -134.93 31.32 -91.02
N MET A 558 -133.76 31.11 -91.64
CA MET A 558 -133.49 31.53 -93.02
C MET A 558 -134.18 30.65 -94.10
N ARG A 559 -134.84 29.54 -93.73
CA ARG A 559 -135.64 28.71 -94.65
C ARG A 559 -137.15 28.97 -94.60
N GLY A 560 -137.60 29.95 -93.82
CA GLY A 560 -139.03 30.21 -93.55
C GLY A 560 -139.68 31.42 -94.24
N GLN A 561 -138.96 32.24 -95.01
CA GLN A 561 -139.55 33.41 -95.70
C GLN A 561 -139.09 33.49 -97.16
N GLY A 562 -139.78 32.70 -97.99
CA GLY A 562 -139.91 32.91 -99.42
C GLY A 562 -141.39 32.77 -99.76
N GLN A 563 -142.15 33.85 -99.57
CA GLN A 563 -143.39 34.25 -100.27
C GLN A 563 -143.92 35.56 -99.69
#